data_AF-A0A947LTZ8-F1
#
_entry.id   AF-A0A947LTZ8-F1
#
_cell.length_a   1.000
_cell.length_b   1.000
_cell.length_c   1.000
_cell.angle_alpha   90.00
_cell.angle_beta   90.00
_cell.angle_gamma   90.00
#
_symmetry.space_group_name_H-M   'P 1'
#
loop_
_entity.id
_entity.type
_entity.pdbx_description
1 polymer ?
#
loop_
_entity_poly.entity_id
_entity_poly.type
_entity_poly.pdbx_seq_one_letter_code
_entity_poly.pdbx_strand_id
1 'polypeptide(L)'
;AAAGLPQGSWVLEPTPVPGRWMVYMGRFDDMDTLDKKRAELRARNVPFDRAGGTWEYGLSLGRFASDEAAKRELQNLSNKGVRTARVIQERPESPGFTLRLPAVTDALRPQLDALRPAMAGKTLRTCG
;
A
#
# COMPACT_ATOMS: atom_id res chain seq x y z
N ALA A 1 -14.89 18.25 -23.92
CA ALA A 1 -13.60 18.38 -24.62
C ALA A 1 -12.48 18.21 -23.61
N ALA A 2 -11.57 17.26 -23.80
CA ALA A 2 -10.41 17.06 -22.93
C ALA A 2 -9.55 18.33 -22.98
N ALA A 3 -9.25 18.90 -21.81
CA ALA A 3 -8.48 20.12 -21.68
C ALA A 3 -7.03 19.91 -22.19
N GLY A 4 -6.80 20.24 -23.46
CA GLY A 4 -5.98 21.38 -23.86
C GLY A 4 -4.50 21.44 -23.48
N LEU A 5 -3.89 20.36 -22.96
CA LEU A 5 -2.43 20.38 -22.75
C LEU A 5 -1.70 20.27 -24.10
N PRO A 6 -0.77 21.18 -24.43
CA PRO A 6 0.00 21.13 -25.67
C PRO A 6 0.67 19.76 -25.87
N GLN A 7 0.67 19.25 -27.09
CA GLN A 7 1.38 18.02 -27.42
C GLN A 7 2.87 18.18 -27.08
N GLY A 8 3.43 17.24 -26.32
CA GLY A 8 4.83 17.30 -25.87
C GLY A 8 5.10 18.15 -24.63
N SER A 9 4.10 18.86 -24.07
CA SER A 9 4.27 19.64 -22.82
C SER A 9 3.98 18.83 -21.55
N TRP A 10 3.59 17.56 -21.70
CA TRP A 10 3.29 16.65 -20.60
C TRP A 10 3.62 15.22 -20.98
N VAL A 11 4.01 14.43 -19.98
CA VAL A 11 4.27 13.00 -20.10
C VAL A 11 3.43 12.28 -19.05
N LEU A 12 2.71 11.25 -19.48
CA LEU A 12 1.99 10.36 -18.57
C LEU A 12 2.74 9.05 -18.49
N GLU A 13 3.42 8.83 -17.37
CA GLU A 13 4.17 7.60 -17.13
C GLU A 13 3.29 6.62 -16.36
N PRO A 14 3.09 5.38 -16.84
CA PRO A 14 2.45 4.35 -16.04
C PRO A 14 3.30 4.07 -14.81
N THR A 15 2.75 4.35 -13.64
CA THR A 15 3.36 4.09 -12.34
C THR A 15 2.39 3.20 -11.57
N PRO A 16 2.34 1.89 -11.89
CA PRO A 16 1.44 0.98 -11.21
C PRO A 16 1.75 0.99 -9.72
N VAL A 17 0.70 1.06 -8.91
CA VAL A 17 0.83 0.94 -7.47
C VAL A 17 0.88 -0.56 -7.18
N PRO A 18 2.03 -1.12 -6.74
CA PRO A 18 2.13 -2.55 -6.55
C PRO A 18 1.15 -2.99 -5.46
N GLY A 19 0.52 -4.13 -5.71
CA GLY A 19 -0.25 -4.83 -4.70
C GLY A 19 0.62 -5.14 -3.49
N ARG A 20 0.04 -5.09 -2.31
CA ARG A 20 0.71 -5.42 -1.05
C ARG A 20 -0.12 -6.45 -0.31
N TRP A 21 0.55 -7.55 0.02
CA TRP A 21 0.02 -8.67 0.77
C TRP A 21 0.63 -8.68 2.16
N MET A 22 -0.10 -9.18 3.13
CA MET A 22 0.36 -9.27 4.51
C MET A 22 -0.03 -10.62 5.09
N VAL A 23 0.91 -11.27 5.79
CA VAL A 23 0.54 -12.37 6.68
C VAL A 23 0.05 -11.74 7.97
N TYR A 24 -1.23 -11.93 8.25
CA TYR A 24 -1.96 -11.23 9.30
C TYR A 24 -2.47 -12.20 10.36
N MET A 25 -2.34 -11.83 11.63
CA MET A 25 -2.90 -12.55 12.77
C MET A 25 -3.75 -11.58 13.61
N GLY A 26 -5.04 -11.84 13.72
CA GLY A 26 -6.03 -10.96 14.38
C GLY A 26 -7.43 -11.19 13.76
N ARG A 27 -8.44 -10.33 13.92
CA ARG A 27 -8.64 -9.09 14.69
C ARG A 27 -8.94 -9.51 16.13
N PHE A 28 -8.05 -9.19 17.06
CA PHE A 28 -8.22 -9.60 18.44
C PHE A 28 -9.33 -8.78 19.11
N ASP A 29 -10.03 -9.41 20.04
CA ASP A 29 -11.16 -8.79 20.75
C ASP A 29 -10.68 -7.78 21.80
N ASP A 30 -9.51 -8.01 22.38
CA ASP A 30 -8.91 -7.19 23.43
C ASP A 30 -7.38 -7.04 23.28
N MET A 31 -6.80 -6.13 24.07
CA MET A 31 -5.35 -5.91 24.10
C MET A 31 -4.59 -7.02 24.84
N ASP A 32 -5.22 -7.70 25.80
CA ASP A 32 -4.61 -8.79 26.57
C ASP A 32 -4.32 -10.02 25.69
N THR A 33 -5.23 -10.39 24.81
CA THR A 33 -5.06 -11.46 23.82
C THR A 33 -3.99 -11.10 22.80
N LEU A 34 -3.93 -9.83 22.37
CA LEU A 34 -2.86 -9.33 21.52
C LEU A 34 -1.50 -9.50 22.21
N ASP A 35 -1.34 -9.08 23.47
CA ASP A 35 -0.07 -9.16 24.18
C ASP A 35 0.34 -10.61 24.50
N LYS A 36 -0.61 -11.48 24.85
CA LYS A 36 -0.36 -12.93 24.95
C LYS A 36 0.17 -13.50 23.64
N LYS A 37 -0.45 -13.16 22.51
CA LYS A 37 -0.01 -13.62 21.18
C LYS A 37 1.36 -13.07 20.81
N ARG A 38 1.67 -11.83 21.15
CA ARG A 38 3.02 -11.26 20.98
C ARG A 38 4.04 -12.02 21.81
N ALA A 39 3.74 -12.39 23.05
CA ALA A 39 4.61 -13.20 23.89
C ALA A 39 4.84 -14.60 23.29
N GLU A 40 3.79 -15.26 22.78
CA GLU A 40 3.90 -16.55 22.08
C GLU A 40 4.78 -16.45 20.82
N LEU A 41 4.62 -15.39 20.02
CA LEU A 41 5.44 -15.17 18.82
C LEU A 41 6.91 -14.92 19.17
N ARG A 42 7.18 -14.12 20.22
CA ARG A 42 8.55 -13.93 20.72
C ARG A 42 9.18 -15.23 21.21
N ALA A 43 8.45 -16.05 21.96
CA ALA A 43 8.93 -17.33 22.45
C ALA A 43 9.30 -18.29 21.30
N ARG A 44 8.62 -18.17 20.16
CA ARG A 44 8.89 -18.96 18.94
C ARG A 44 9.89 -18.31 17.99
N ASN A 45 10.49 -17.19 18.41
CA ASN A 45 11.43 -16.41 17.61
C ASN A 45 10.87 -16.02 16.22
N VAL A 46 9.58 -15.67 16.20
CA VAL A 46 8.87 -15.23 15.00
C VAL A 46 8.82 -13.70 15.00
N PRO A 47 9.35 -13.02 13.96
CA PRO A 47 9.24 -11.58 13.84
C PRO A 47 7.77 -11.18 13.62
N PHE A 48 7.36 -10.08 14.26
CA PHE A 48 6.04 -9.49 14.06
C PHE A 48 6.09 -7.97 14.16
N ASP A 49 5.15 -7.34 13.46
CA ASP A 49 4.94 -5.91 13.37
C ASP A 49 3.48 -5.56 13.65
N ARG A 50 3.18 -4.25 13.76
CA ARG A 50 1.78 -3.77 13.82
C ARG A 50 1.12 -3.91 12.45
N ALA A 51 -0.10 -4.41 12.41
CA ALA A 51 -0.88 -4.50 11.18
C ALA A 51 -1.25 -3.11 10.62
N GLY A 52 -1.64 -2.18 11.49
CA GLY A 52 -1.91 -0.77 11.16
C GLY A 52 -3.25 -0.53 10.45
N GLY A 53 -3.76 0.70 10.56
CA GLY A 53 -4.98 1.15 9.88
C GLY A 53 -6.21 0.35 10.29
N THR A 54 -6.97 -0.15 9.30
CA THR A 54 -8.21 -0.93 9.53
C THR A 54 -7.97 -2.34 10.10
N TRP A 55 -6.70 -2.77 10.15
CA TRP A 55 -6.31 -4.10 10.62
C TRP A 55 -5.86 -4.11 12.08
N GLU A 56 -5.97 -2.98 12.79
CA GLU A 56 -5.83 -2.97 14.25
C GLU A 56 -7.14 -3.44 14.92
N TYR A 57 -7.12 -4.22 16.00
CA TYR A 57 -6.02 -4.75 16.81
C TYR A 57 -5.46 -6.07 16.25
N GLY A 58 -4.40 -6.02 15.46
CA GLY A 58 -3.82 -7.19 14.83
C GLY A 58 -2.32 -7.08 14.60
N LEU A 59 -1.72 -8.24 14.33
CA LEU A 59 -0.28 -8.40 14.14
C LEU A 59 0.01 -8.75 12.68
N SER A 60 1.03 -8.10 12.14
CA SER A 60 1.65 -8.44 10.87
C SER A 60 2.81 -9.39 11.14
N LEU A 61 2.90 -10.50 10.41
CA LEU A 61 4.03 -11.42 10.46
C LEU A 61 4.93 -11.27 9.21
N GLY A 62 4.69 -10.23 8.41
CA GLY A 62 5.42 -9.98 7.18
C GLY A 62 4.54 -9.31 6.13
N ARG A 63 5.15 -8.43 5.33
CA ARG A 63 4.53 -7.77 4.18
C ARG A 63 5.25 -8.21 2.91
N PHE A 64 4.48 -8.52 1.88
CA PHE A 64 4.94 -9.13 0.64
C PHE A 64 4.38 -8.41 -0.57
N ALA A 65 5.11 -8.44 -1.69
CA ALA A 65 4.65 -7.89 -2.95
C ALA A 65 3.66 -8.82 -3.69
N SER A 66 3.68 -10.12 -3.40
CA SER A 66 2.78 -11.11 -4.02
C SER A 66 2.11 -12.03 -3.00
N ASP A 67 0.96 -12.58 -3.41
CA ASP A 67 0.22 -13.58 -2.64
C ASP A 67 1.05 -14.85 -2.44
N GLU A 68 1.78 -15.32 -3.47
CA GLU A 68 2.55 -16.56 -3.34
C GLU A 68 3.71 -16.42 -2.35
N ALA A 69 4.34 -15.24 -2.28
CA ALA A 69 5.37 -14.97 -1.28
C ALA A 69 4.77 -14.97 0.14
N ALA A 70 3.59 -14.37 0.31
CA ALA A 70 2.89 -14.38 1.59
C ALA A 70 2.43 -15.79 2.00
N LYS A 71 1.93 -16.60 1.06
CA LYS A 71 1.51 -18.00 1.31
C LYS A 71 2.69 -18.89 1.71
N ARG A 72 3.85 -18.71 1.05
CA ARG A 72 5.09 -19.41 1.44
C ARG A 72 5.50 -19.06 2.86
N GLU A 73 5.46 -17.78 3.23
CA GLU A 73 5.78 -17.40 4.61
C GLU A 73 4.74 -17.93 5.60
N LEU A 74 3.45 -17.93 5.26
CA LEU A 74 2.43 -18.55 6.09
C LEU A 74 2.70 -20.04 6.34
N GLN A 75 3.15 -20.79 5.33
CA GLN A 75 3.55 -22.18 5.49
C GLN A 75 4.78 -22.33 6.40
N ASN A 76 5.80 -21.49 6.23
CA ASN A 76 6.97 -21.45 7.11
C ASN A 76 6.57 -21.18 8.57
N LEU A 77 5.66 -20.25 8.79
CA LEU A 77 5.12 -19.89 10.10
C LEU A 77 4.30 -21.04 10.69
N SER A 78 3.50 -21.73 9.88
CA SER A 78 2.77 -22.93 10.30
C SER A 78 3.71 -24.03 10.80
N ASN A 79 4.84 -24.25 10.11
CA ASN A 79 5.88 -25.19 10.54
C ASN A 79 6.56 -24.76 11.85
N LYS A 80 6.66 -23.46 12.11
CA LYS A 80 7.09 -22.87 13.39
C LYS A 80 5.98 -22.87 14.47
N GLY A 81 4.83 -23.48 14.19
CA GLY A 81 3.70 -23.63 15.10
C GLY A 81 2.67 -22.50 15.06
N VAL A 82 2.84 -21.48 14.21
CA VAL A 82 1.91 -20.35 14.08
C VAL A 82 0.78 -20.70 13.11
N ARG A 83 -0.37 -21.10 13.67
CA ARG A 83 -1.55 -21.54 12.90
C ARG A 83 -2.68 -20.51 12.85
N THR A 84 -2.58 -19.44 13.62
CA THR A 84 -3.61 -18.38 13.74
C THR A 84 -3.43 -17.26 12.73
N ALA A 85 -2.44 -17.35 11.85
CA ALA A 85 -2.17 -16.35 10.82
C ALA A 85 -2.88 -16.71 9.50
N ARG A 86 -3.17 -15.70 8.69
CA ARG A 86 -3.78 -15.82 7.36
C ARG A 86 -3.18 -14.79 6.41
N VAL A 87 -3.13 -15.11 5.12
CA VAL A 87 -2.74 -14.15 4.09
C VAL A 87 -3.92 -13.22 3.80
N ILE A 88 -3.67 -11.91 3.82
CA ILE A 88 -4.65 -10.89 3.42
C ILE A 88 -4.03 -9.94 2.41
N GLN A 89 -4.87 -9.36 1.55
CA GLN A 89 -4.49 -8.29 0.67
C GLN A 89 -4.60 -6.96 1.42
N GLU A 90 -3.47 -6.35 1.76
CA GLU A 90 -3.43 -5.05 2.45
C GLU A 90 -3.79 -3.92 1.48
N ARG A 91 -3.30 -4.00 0.25
CA ARG A 91 -3.60 -3.06 -0.82
C ARG A 91 -3.67 -3.80 -2.16
N PRO A 92 -4.76 -3.66 -2.94
CA PRO A 92 -4.79 -4.23 -4.28
C PRO A 92 -3.77 -3.55 -5.19
N GLU A 93 -3.28 -4.28 -6.19
CA GLU A 93 -2.58 -3.63 -7.29
C GLU A 93 -3.56 -2.69 -7.98
N SER A 94 -3.10 -1.48 -8.32
CA SER A 94 -3.94 -0.51 -8.99
C SER A 94 -3.15 0.18 -10.08
N PRO A 95 -3.75 0.36 -11.28
CA PRO A 95 -3.14 1.16 -12.32
C PRO A 95 -2.98 2.59 -11.78
N GLY A 96 -1.73 3.06 -11.77
CA GLY A 96 -1.39 4.43 -11.41
C GLY A 96 -0.70 5.09 -12.58
N PHE A 97 -0.85 6.40 -12.67
CA PHE A 97 -0.19 7.21 -13.68
C PHE A 97 0.43 8.43 -13.00
N THR A 98 1.67 8.74 -13.36
CA THR A 98 2.36 9.97 -12.97
C THR A 98 2.32 10.93 -14.13
N LEU A 99 1.66 12.08 -13.95
CA LEU A 99 1.67 13.19 -14.91
C LEU A 99 2.87 14.10 -14.61
N ARG A 100 3.83 14.16 -15.54
CA ARG A 100 4.98 15.07 -15.48
C ARG A 100 4.79 16.22 -16.46
N LEU A 101 4.99 17.45 -16.00
CA LEU A 101 4.95 18.68 -16.78
C LEU A 101 6.34 19.34 -16.72
N PRO A 102 7.25 19.04 -17.67
CA PRO A 102 8.65 19.50 -17.60
C PRO A 102 8.81 21.02 -17.74
N ALA A 103 7.85 21.71 -18.35
CA ALA A 103 7.84 23.16 -18.48
C ALA A 103 6.46 23.71 -18.07
N VAL A 104 6.26 23.98 -16.78
CA VAL A 104 5.09 24.74 -16.32
C VAL A 104 5.36 26.21 -16.67
N THR A 105 5.00 26.61 -17.89
CA THR A 105 5.01 28.03 -18.29
C THR A 105 3.80 28.74 -17.68
N ASP A 106 3.84 30.08 -17.55
CA ASP A 106 2.71 30.83 -16.98
C ASP A 106 1.40 30.68 -17.78
N ALA A 107 1.50 30.36 -19.07
CA ALA A 107 0.37 30.04 -19.94
C ALA A 107 -0.32 28.69 -19.59
N LEU A 108 0.38 27.78 -18.92
CA LEU A 108 -0.11 26.44 -18.55
C LEU A 108 -0.83 26.43 -17.18
N ARG A 109 -0.60 27.44 -16.32
CA ARG A 109 -1.28 27.56 -15.01
C ARG A 109 -2.82 27.54 -15.10
N PRO A 110 -3.49 28.33 -15.96
CA PRO A 110 -4.95 28.33 -16.03
C PRO A 110 -5.51 26.99 -16.55
N GLN A 111 -4.79 26.30 -17.43
CA GLN A 111 -5.15 24.96 -17.91
C GLN A 111 -5.00 23.91 -16.79
N LEU A 112 -4.02 24.09 -15.91
CA LEU A 112 -3.78 23.23 -14.76
C LEU A 112 -4.88 23.35 -13.70
N ASP A 113 -5.32 24.57 -13.41
CA ASP A 113 -6.43 24.83 -12.50
C ASP A 113 -7.73 24.21 -13.02
N ALA A 114 -7.96 24.23 -14.35
CA ALA A 114 -9.10 23.56 -14.98
C ALA A 114 -9.03 22.01 -14.88
N LEU A 115 -7.85 21.42 -14.72
CA LEU A 115 -7.64 19.98 -14.59
C LEU A 115 -7.73 19.47 -13.14
N ARG A 116 -7.68 20.34 -12.13
CA ARG A 116 -7.81 19.96 -10.70
C ARG A 116 -9.01 19.05 -10.38
N PRO A 117 -10.23 19.29 -10.92
CA PRO A 117 -11.37 18.42 -10.66
C PRO A 117 -11.16 17.01 -11.24
N ALA A 118 -10.57 16.93 -12.44
CA ALA A 118 -10.25 15.66 -13.10
C ALA A 118 -9.12 14.88 -12.41
N MET A 119 -8.27 15.57 -11.64
CA MET A 119 -7.22 14.96 -10.82
C MET A 119 -7.69 14.53 -9.41
N ALA A 120 -9.01 14.46 -9.18
CA ALA A 120 -9.59 14.15 -7.87
C ALA A 120 -9.04 15.04 -6.74
N GLY A 121 -8.76 16.31 -7.04
CA GLY A 121 -8.20 17.27 -6.07
C GLY A 121 -6.72 17.07 -5.73
N LYS A 122 -5.99 16.18 -6.43
CA LYS A 122 -4.53 16.01 -6.23
C LYS A 122 -3.80 17.26 -6.71
N THR A 123 -3.07 17.90 -5.80
CA THR A 123 -2.16 18.99 -6.12
C THR A 123 -0.88 18.45 -6.74
N LEU A 124 -0.44 19.07 -7.84
CA LEU A 124 0.85 18.77 -8.46
C LEU A 124 1.97 19.24 -7.54
N ARG A 125 2.99 18.40 -7.38
CA ARG A 125 4.21 18.74 -6.64
C ARG A 125 5.33 19.00 -7.64
N THR A 126 6.22 19.93 -7.30
CA THR A 126 7.46 20.13 -8.05
C THR A 126 8.26 18.82 -8.03
N CYS A 127 8.62 18.34 -9.21
CA CYS A 127 9.56 17.23 -9.33
C CYS A 127 10.94 17.74 -8.90
N GLY A 128 11.59 17.07 -7.95
CA GLY A 128 12.93 17.38 -7.44
C GLY A 128 13.82 16.16 -7.50
#